data_AF-A0A2S2QGB2-F1
#
_entry.id   AF-A0A2S2QGB2-F1
#
_cell.length_a   1.000
_cell.length_b   1.000
_cell.length_c   1.000
_cell.angle_alpha   90.00
_cell.angle_beta   90.00
_cell.angle_gamma   90.00
#
_symmetry.space_group_name_H-M   'P 1'
#
loop_
_entity.id
_entity.type
_entity.pdbx_description
1 polymer ?
#
loop_
_entity_poly.entity_id
_entity_poly.type
_entity_poly.pdbx_seq_one_letter_code
_entity_poly.pdbx_strand_id
1 'polypeptide(L)'
;MSELKAENSMLRTEIDALKNKDSSLEGIRSVEQSQSILQQVLQETFERERCQTNLIAYGVSESPSLDISSRITHDKNTFCNKLTSIGDSVPSNFKLVHLGKPSNSAPRPLKVIFESKDAAAHLLSSFNTAKRS
;
A
#
# COMPACT_ATOMS: atom_id res chain seq x y z
N MET A 1 61.02 18.88 30.11
CA MET A 1 60.24 17.67 30.52
C MET A 1 58.84 18.01 31.02
N SER A 2 58.62 19.19 31.60
CA SER A 2 57.30 19.73 31.97
C SER A 2 56.45 20.14 30.76
N GLU A 3 57.02 20.81 29.76
CA GLU A 3 56.33 21.21 28.52
C GLU A 3 55.80 20.01 27.74
N LEU A 4 56.63 18.98 27.56
CA LEU A 4 56.22 17.73 26.90
C LEU A 4 55.03 17.07 27.62
N LYS A 5 54.97 17.14 28.95
CA LYS A 5 53.84 16.61 29.74
C LYS A 5 52.57 17.46 29.56
N ALA A 6 52.71 18.78 29.51
CA ALA A 6 51.60 19.70 29.28
C ALA A 6 51.00 19.49 27.89
N GLU A 7 51.85 19.38 26.86
CA GLU A 7 51.44 19.09 25.49
C GLU A 7 50.75 17.73 25.37
N ASN A 8 51.29 16.68 26.01
CA ASN A 8 50.64 15.36 26.02
C ASN A 8 49.26 15.40 26.70
N SER A 9 49.09 16.22 27.74
CA SER A 9 47.80 16.42 28.40
C SER A 9 46.80 17.14 27.51
N MET A 10 47.23 18.17 26.78
CA MET A 10 46.36 18.88 25.83
C MET A 10 45.92 17.95 24.68
N LEU A 11 46.85 17.20 24.09
CA LEU A 11 46.56 16.26 23.02
C LEU A 11 45.57 15.18 23.46
N ARG A 12 45.69 14.65 24.68
CA ARG A 12 44.72 13.69 25.23
C ARG A 12 43.32 14.29 25.35
N THR A 13 43.25 15.53 25.83
CA THR A 13 41.98 16.25 25.97
C THR A 13 41.33 16.49 24.60
N GLU A 14 42.12 16.84 23.59
CA GLU A 14 41.64 17.04 22.22
C GLU A 14 41.19 15.72 21.57
N ILE A 15 41.92 14.63 21.80
CA ILE A 15 41.52 13.28 21.35
C ILE A 15 40.19 12.87 21.98
N ASP A 16 40.01 13.12 23.28
CA ASP A 16 38.76 12.78 23.97
C ASP A 16 37.59 13.65 23.45
N ALA A 17 37.83 14.93 23.17
CA ALA A 17 36.85 15.81 22.55
C ALA A 17 36.46 15.36 21.14
N LEU A 18 37.42 14.91 20.33
CA LEU A 18 37.19 14.38 18.99
C LEU A 18 36.40 13.06 19.04
N LYS A 19 36.77 12.13 19.92
CA LYS A 19 36.03 10.86 20.10
C LYS A 19 34.57 11.08 20.51
N ASN A 20 34.30 12.06 21.36
CA ASN A 20 32.95 12.41 21.77
C ASN A 20 32.11 12.98 20.62
N LYS A 21 32.72 13.83 19.76
CA LYS A 21 32.08 14.30 18.53
C LYS A 21 31.80 13.16 17.55
N ASP A 22 32.76 12.28 17.33
CA ASP A 22 32.62 11.12 16.44
C ASP A 22 31.49 10.19 16.92
N SER A 23 31.43 9.92 18.22
CA SER A 23 30.35 9.13 18.82
C SER A 23 28.97 9.77 18.64
N SER A 24 28.90 11.11 18.66
CA SER A 24 27.67 11.86 18.42
C SER A 24 27.28 11.85 16.94
N LEU A 25 28.26 11.93 16.04
CA LEU A 25 28.08 11.90 14.58
C LEU A 25 27.70 10.50 14.08
N GLU A 26 28.29 9.42 14.61
CA GLU A 26 27.88 8.05 14.27
C GLU A 26 26.44 7.73 14.77
N GLY A 27 25.95 8.44 15.78
CA GLY A 27 24.54 8.43 16.18
C GLY A 27 23.58 8.99 15.12
N ILE A 28 24.08 9.75 14.14
CA ILE A 28 23.30 10.35 13.03
C ILE A 28 22.84 9.30 12.02
N ARG A 29 23.34 8.04 12.07
CA ARG A 29 22.72 6.92 11.34
C ARG A 29 21.21 6.79 11.61
N SER A 30 20.73 7.27 12.76
CA SER A 30 19.30 7.37 13.08
C SER A 30 18.53 8.39 12.22
N VAL A 31 19.18 9.44 11.71
CA VAL A 31 18.56 10.49 10.87
C VAL A 31 18.28 9.97 9.46
N GLU A 32 19.20 9.20 8.87
CA GLU A 32 18.97 8.55 7.57
C GLU A 32 17.81 7.56 7.64
N GLN A 33 17.74 6.79 8.73
CA GLN A 33 16.62 5.87 8.98
C GLN A 33 15.30 6.64 9.16
N SER A 34 15.33 7.78 9.86
CA SER A 34 14.15 8.64 10.04
C SER A 34 13.66 9.24 8.72
N GLN A 35 14.57 9.67 7.84
CA GLN A 35 14.23 10.19 6.51
C GLN A 35 13.63 9.11 5.60
N SER A 36 14.20 7.90 5.63
CA SER A 36 13.65 6.75 4.89
C SER A 36 12.22 6.41 5.34
N ILE A 37 11.96 6.42 6.65
CA ILE A 37 10.61 6.20 7.20
C ILE A 37 9.64 7.29 6.71
N LEU A 38 10.03 8.56 6.78
CA LEU A 38 9.19 9.67 6.31
C LEU A 38 8.85 9.55 4.83
N GLN A 39 9.82 9.21 3.98
CA GLN A 39 9.60 8.98 2.56
C GLN A 39 8.63 7.82 2.31
N GLN A 40 8.79 6.72 3.05
CA GLN A 40 7.89 5.57 2.96
C GLN A 40 6.45 5.94 3.35
N VAL A 41 6.26 6.67 4.45
CA VAL A 41 4.93 7.10 4.92
C VAL A 41 4.26 8.02 3.90
N LEU A 42 5.00 8.97 3.34
CA LEU A 42 4.48 9.87 2.31
C LEU A 42 4.06 9.08 1.07
N GLN A 43 4.94 8.20 0.56
CA GLN A 43 4.63 7.36 -0.59
C GLN A 43 3.40 6.49 -0.37
N GLU A 44 3.29 5.86 0.80
CA GLU A 44 2.17 5.02 1.17
C GLU A 44 0.86 5.81 1.27
N THR A 45 0.92 7.03 1.81
CA THR A 45 -0.24 7.94 1.91
C THR A 45 -0.75 8.31 0.52
N PHE A 46 0.14 8.73 -0.38
CA PHE A 46 -0.22 9.05 -1.76
C PHE A 46 -0.78 7.83 -2.51
N GLU A 47 -0.19 6.65 -2.34
CA GLU A 47 -0.68 5.44 -2.99
C GLU A 47 -2.04 4.99 -2.44
N ARG A 48 -2.25 5.12 -1.12
CA ARG A 48 -3.55 4.88 -0.50
C ARG A 48 -4.60 5.81 -1.07
N GLU A 49 -4.33 7.12 -1.12
CA GLU A 49 -5.21 8.12 -1.71
C GLU A 49 -5.55 7.81 -3.17
N ARG A 50 -4.54 7.48 -3.97
CA ARG A 50 -4.71 7.09 -5.38
C ARG A 50 -5.59 5.87 -5.56
N CYS A 51 -5.60 4.95 -4.59
CA CYS A 51 -6.33 3.69 -4.67
C CYS A 51 -7.66 3.66 -3.92
N GLN A 52 -8.11 4.77 -3.30
CA GLN A 52 -9.34 4.78 -2.48
C GLN A 52 -10.62 4.42 -3.25
N THR A 53 -10.63 4.62 -4.57
CA THR A 53 -11.76 4.26 -5.43
C THR A 53 -11.70 2.83 -5.94
N ASN A 54 -10.66 2.08 -5.57
CA ASN A 54 -10.42 0.73 -6.06
C ASN A 54 -10.76 -0.31 -4.99
N LEU A 55 -11.50 -1.36 -5.38
CA LEU A 55 -11.65 -2.58 -4.58
C LEU A 55 -11.06 -3.78 -5.34
N ILE A 56 -10.62 -4.78 -4.59
CA ILE A 56 -10.12 -6.04 -5.14
C ILE A 56 -11.06 -7.16 -4.69
N ALA A 57 -11.70 -7.81 -5.66
CA ALA A 57 -12.55 -8.98 -5.44
C ALA A 57 -11.82 -10.26 -5.83
N TYR A 58 -11.84 -11.24 -4.93
CA TYR A 58 -11.27 -12.57 -5.17
C TYR A 58 -12.37 -13.59 -5.43
N GLY A 59 -12.08 -14.64 -6.21
CA GLY A 59 -13.03 -15.72 -6.47
C GLY A 59 -14.20 -15.34 -7.40
N VAL A 60 -14.03 -14.31 -8.23
CA VAL A 60 -14.97 -13.96 -9.30
C VAL A 60 -14.57 -14.72 -10.55
N SER A 61 -15.46 -15.59 -11.06
CA SER A 61 -15.18 -16.40 -12.25
C SER A 61 -14.92 -15.53 -13.48
N GLU A 62 -13.92 -15.90 -14.27
CA GLU A 62 -13.58 -15.20 -15.52
C GLU A 62 -14.43 -15.70 -16.69
N SER A 63 -14.76 -14.80 -17.61
CA SER A 63 -15.39 -15.19 -18.87
C SER A 63 -14.45 -16.03 -19.76
N PRO A 64 -14.94 -17.14 -20.36
CA PRO A 64 -14.19 -17.93 -21.34
C PRO A 64 -14.20 -17.31 -22.76
N SER A 65 -14.94 -16.23 -22.97
CA SER A 65 -15.08 -15.60 -24.29
C SER A 65 -13.76 -15.00 -24.77
N LEU A 66 -13.52 -15.02 -26.09
CA LEU A 66 -12.41 -14.33 -26.73
C LEU A 66 -12.72 -12.84 -27.02
N ASP A 67 -14.01 -12.51 -27.10
CA ASP A 67 -14.46 -11.13 -27.35
C ASP A 67 -14.44 -10.28 -26.07
N ILE A 68 -13.82 -9.10 -26.17
CA ILE A 68 -13.60 -8.19 -25.03
C ILE A 68 -14.94 -7.68 -24.48
N SER A 69 -15.89 -7.31 -25.33
CA SER A 69 -17.17 -6.74 -24.91
C SER A 69 -18.00 -7.76 -24.11
N SER A 70 -18.03 -8.99 -24.60
CA SER A 70 -18.68 -10.13 -23.97
C SER A 70 -18.03 -10.47 -22.62
N ARG A 71 -16.69 -10.41 -22.53
CA ARG A 71 -15.97 -10.61 -21.26
C ARG A 71 -16.34 -9.54 -20.23
N ILE A 72 -16.28 -8.26 -20.60
CA ILE A 72 -16.65 -7.15 -19.70
C ILE A 72 -18.08 -7.30 -19.19
N THR A 73 -19.01 -7.65 -20.07
CA THR A 73 -20.43 -7.83 -19.72
C THR A 73 -20.60 -9.02 -18.77
N HIS A 74 -19.94 -10.14 -19.06
CA HIS A 74 -19.94 -11.31 -18.19
C HIS A 74 -19.36 -10.99 -16.81
N ASP A 75 -18.18 -10.38 -16.75
CA ASP A 75 -17.49 -10.06 -15.49
C ASP A 75 -18.34 -9.10 -14.64
N LYS A 76 -18.98 -8.10 -15.26
CA LYS A 76 -19.94 -7.20 -14.60
C LYS A 76 -21.11 -7.97 -14.01
N ASN A 77 -21.75 -8.83 -14.80
CA ASN A 77 -22.90 -9.60 -14.33
C ASN A 77 -22.52 -10.57 -13.21
N THR A 78 -21.41 -11.30 -13.35
CA THR A 78 -20.92 -12.24 -12.34
C THR A 78 -20.59 -11.52 -11.03
N PHE A 79 -19.96 -10.35 -11.09
CA PHE A 79 -19.69 -9.52 -9.92
C PHE A 79 -20.99 -9.01 -9.27
N CYS A 80 -21.89 -8.39 -10.05
CA CYS A 80 -23.15 -7.89 -9.55
C CYS A 80 -24.01 -9.00 -8.91
N ASN A 81 -24.13 -10.15 -9.56
CA ASN A 81 -24.89 -11.29 -9.03
C ASN A 81 -24.37 -11.78 -7.68
N LYS A 82 -23.04 -11.79 -7.49
CA LYS A 82 -22.44 -12.11 -6.20
C LYS A 82 -22.79 -11.08 -5.13
N LEU A 83 -22.86 -9.80 -5.48
CA LEU A 83 -23.24 -8.74 -4.54
C LEU A 83 -24.75 -8.69 -4.26
N THR A 84 -25.60 -9.00 -5.23
CA THR A 84 -27.05 -9.07 -5.02
C THR A 84 -27.42 -10.09 -3.94
N SER A 85 -26.65 -11.18 -3.84
CA SER A 85 -26.84 -12.19 -2.77
C SER A 85 -26.59 -11.64 -1.35
N ILE A 86 -25.94 -10.48 -1.24
CA ILE A 86 -25.54 -9.84 0.01
C ILE A 86 -26.51 -8.69 0.37
N GLY A 87 -27.46 -8.37 -0.50
CA GLY A 87 -28.52 -7.37 -0.25
C GLY A 87 -28.17 -5.93 -0.61
N ASP A 88 -27.01 -5.69 -1.22
CA ASP A 88 -26.58 -4.34 -1.61
C ASP A 88 -27.04 -3.93 -3.02
N SER A 89 -27.46 -2.67 -3.11
CA SER A 89 -27.53 -1.93 -4.37
C SER A 89 -26.11 -1.68 -4.87
N VAL A 90 -25.63 -2.51 -5.80
CA VAL A 90 -24.34 -2.27 -6.47
C VAL A 90 -24.39 -0.93 -7.22
N PRO A 91 -23.40 -0.03 -7.04
CA PRO A 91 -23.32 1.20 -7.81
C PRO A 91 -23.37 0.91 -9.31
N SER A 92 -24.13 1.69 -10.08
CA SER A 92 -24.34 1.44 -11.52
C SER A 92 -23.11 1.70 -12.38
N ASN A 93 -22.23 2.61 -11.96
CA ASN A 93 -21.09 3.07 -12.73
C ASN A 93 -19.76 2.64 -12.08
N PHE A 94 -19.16 1.57 -12.61
CA PHE A 94 -17.80 1.15 -12.28
C PHE A 94 -17.13 0.47 -13.46
N LYS A 95 -15.79 0.48 -13.42
CA LYS A 95 -14.93 -0.25 -14.37
C LYS A 95 -14.38 -1.51 -13.71
N LEU A 96 -14.14 -2.54 -14.52
CA LEU A 96 -13.62 -3.83 -14.08
C LEU A 96 -12.38 -4.20 -14.88
N VAL A 97 -11.35 -4.69 -14.19
CA VAL A 97 -10.12 -5.19 -14.82
C VAL A 97 -9.55 -6.36 -14.00
N HIS A 98 -9.27 -7.49 -14.64
CA HIS A 98 -8.53 -8.59 -13.99
C HIS A 98 -7.05 -8.26 -13.82
N LEU A 99 -6.50 -8.57 -12.65
CA LEU A 99 -5.12 -8.31 -12.29
C LEU A 99 -4.23 -9.53 -12.59
N GLY A 100 -3.12 -9.31 -13.30
CA GLY A 100 -2.11 -10.32 -13.57
C GLY A 100 -2.36 -11.17 -14.82
N LYS A 101 -1.53 -12.19 -15.00
CA LYS A 101 -1.54 -13.08 -16.16
C LYS A 101 -2.59 -14.19 -15.99
N PRO A 102 -3.33 -14.56 -17.05
CA PRO A 102 -4.29 -15.67 -16.99
C PRO A 102 -3.62 -16.95 -16.47
N SER A 103 -4.33 -17.68 -15.62
CA SER A 103 -3.87 -18.94 -15.03
C SER A 103 -5.02 -19.95 -14.98
N ASN A 104 -4.70 -21.22 -15.19
CA ASN A 104 -5.68 -22.32 -15.13
C ASN A 104 -5.97 -22.79 -13.70
N SER A 105 -5.22 -22.31 -12.69
CA SER A 105 -5.36 -22.77 -11.30
C SER A 105 -6.46 -22.03 -10.53
N ALA A 106 -6.55 -20.71 -10.71
CA ALA A 106 -7.50 -19.88 -9.99
C ALA A 106 -7.88 -18.64 -10.82
N PRO A 107 -9.12 -18.13 -10.68
CA PRO A 107 -9.52 -16.89 -11.31
C PRO A 107 -8.68 -15.73 -10.77
N ARG A 108 -8.27 -14.83 -11.65
CA ARG A 108 -7.49 -13.66 -11.29
C ARG A 108 -8.30 -12.70 -10.43
N PRO A 109 -7.65 -11.99 -9.48
CA PRO A 109 -8.31 -10.94 -8.73
C PRO A 109 -8.92 -9.90 -9.68
N LEU A 110 -10.15 -9.50 -9.39
CA LEU A 110 -10.88 -8.51 -10.16
C LEU A 110 -10.74 -7.15 -9.47
N LYS A 111 -10.11 -6.19 -10.14
CA LYS A 111 -10.07 -4.79 -9.71
C LYS A 111 -11.34 -4.09 -10.16
N VAL A 112 -12.06 -3.53 -9.19
CA VAL A 112 -13.27 -2.74 -9.37
C VAL A 112 -12.93 -1.28 -9.11
N ILE A 113 -13.20 -0.41 -10.08
CA ILE A 113 -12.85 1.02 -10.02
C ILE A 113 -14.14 1.82 -10.01
N PHE A 114 -14.42 2.48 -8.89
CA PHE A 114 -15.59 3.34 -8.70
C PHE A 114 -15.29 4.78 -9.11
N GLU A 115 -16.33 5.56 -9.36
CA GLU A 115 -16.22 6.99 -9.64
C GLU A 115 -15.91 7.80 -8.38
N SER A 116 -16.33 7.32 -7.20
CA SER A 116 -16.11 7.97 -5.91
C SER A 116 -15.56 7.01 -4.86
N LYS A 117 -14.78 7.56 -3.92
CA LYS A 117 -14.27 6.82 -2.76
C LYS A 117 -15.40 6.36 -1.83
N ASP A 118 -16.47 7.15 -1.75
CA ASP A 118 -17.62 6.87 -0.89
C ASP A 118 -18.38 5.63 -1.39
N ALA A 119 -18.52 5.46 -2.71
CA ALA A 119 -19.14 4.27 -3.30
C ALA A 119 -18.32 3.01 -3.00
N ALA A 120 -16.99 3.08 -3.12
CA ALA A 120 -16.10 1.97 -2.79
C ALA A 120 -16.15 1.62 -1.29
N ALA A 121 -16.09 2.63 -0.42
CA ALA A 121 -16.15 2.45 1.02
C ALA A 121 -17.49 1.87 1.49
N HIS A 122 -18.61 2.40 0.96
CA HIS A 122 -19.95 1.92 1.27
C HIS A 122 -20.12 0.45 0.91
N LEU A 123 -19.73 0.06 -0.31
CA LEU A 123 -19.81 -1.34 -0.74
C LEU A 123 -18.98 -2.25 0.17
N LEU A 124 -17.76 -1.83 0.51
CA LEU A 124 -16.88 -2.61 1.39
C LEU A 124 -17.45 -2.74 2.81
N SER A 125 -18.03 -1.67 3.36
CA SER A 125 -18.65 -1.69 4.69
C SER A 125 -19.88 -2.58 4.73
N SER A 126 -20.74 -2.49 3.72
CA SER A 126 -21.93 -3.33 3.64
C SER A 126 -21.58 -4.81 3.46
N PHE A 127 -20.63 -5.12 2.56
CA PHE A 127 -20.11 -6.48 2.40
C PHE A 127 -19.58 -7.06 3.72
N ASN A 128 -18.78 -6.28 4.46
CA ASN A 128 -18.23 -6.72 5.74
C ASN A 128 -19.31 -6.90 6.81
N THR A 129 -20.38 -6.11 6.78
CA THR A 129 -21.51 -6.23 7.70
C THR A 129 -22.28 -7.52 7.43
N ALA A 130 -22.63 -7.77 6.18
CA ALA A 130 -23.35 -8.98 5.76
C ALA A 130 -22.52 -10.26 5.89
N LYS A 131 -21.19 -10.18 5.84
CA LYS A 131 -20.31 -11.34 6.13
C LYS A 131 -20.29 -11.71 7.62
N ARG A 132 -20.56 -10.76 8.51
CA ARG A 132 -20.51 -10.95 9.98
C ARG A 132 -21.85 -11.38 10.57
N SER A 133 -22.95 -11.17 9.86
CA SER A 133 -24.29 -11.70 10.18
C SER A 133 -24.39 -13.18 9.83
#